data_AF-G0L205-F1
#
_entry.id   AF-G0L205-F1
#
_cell.length_a   1.000
_cell.length_b   1.000
_cell.length_c   1.000
_cell.angle_alpha   90.00
_cell.angle_beta   90.00
_cell.angle_gamma   90.00
#
_symmetry.space_group_name_H-M   'P 1'
#
loop_
_entity.id
_entity.type
_entity.pdbx_description
1 polymer ?
#
loop_
_entity_poly.entity_id
_entity_poly.type
_entity_poly.pdbx_seq_one_letter_code
_entity_poly.pdbx_strand_id
1 'polypeptide(L)'
;MDIIKQVKGYLVWVFISLLAGIAHMRIILGPKPKPSTGFLKMFDWAYGVALLHVGLVIGSIIAFLFIIIDHFYLKKKLAANANRSLIRLLVILILALIVGTTHYICEEVIDII
;
A
#
# COMPACT_ATOMS: atom_id res chain seq x y z
N MET A 1 -17.77 -12.37 19.88
CA MET A 1 -16.64 -11.58 19.34
C MET A 1 -17.22 -10.26 18.86
N ASP A 2 -16.90 -9.14 19.50
CA ASP A 2 -17.35 -7.83 19.02
C ASP A 2 -16.65 -7.52 17.69
N ILE A 3 -17.43 -7.44 16.62
CA ILE A 3 -16.97 -7.05 15.28
C ILE A 3 -16.21 -5.72 15.36
N ILE A 4 -16.66 -4.80 16.23
CA ILE A 4 -16.03 -3.50 16.49
C ILE A 4 -14.57 -3.64 16.98
N LYS A 5 -14.28 -4.58 17.88
CA LYS A 5 -12.91 -4.81 18.36
C LYS A 5 -12.01 -5.35 17.25
N GLN A 6 -12.56 -6.20 16.38
CA GLN A 6 -11.81 -6.74 15.25
C GLN A 6 -11.52 -5.65 14.20
N VAL A 7 -12.51 -4.82 13.85
CA VAL A 7 -12.33 -3.70 12.92
C VAL A 7 -11.28 -2.71 13.43
N LYS A 8 -11.33 -2.34 14.71
CA LYS A 8 -10.31 -1.48 15.34
C LYS A 8 -8.91 -2.11 15.29
N GLY A 9 -8.82 -3.42 15.42
CA GLY A 9 -7.55 -4.15 15.32
C GLY A 9 -6.93 -4.12 13.92
N TYR A 10 -7.74 -4.03 12.86
CA TYR A 10 -7.25 -3.95 11.49
C TYR A 10 -6.93 -2.53 11.03
N LEU A 11 -7.48 -1.49 11.66
CA LEU A 11 -7.19 -0.08 11.29
C LEU A 11 -5.70 0.22 11.20
N VAL A 12 -4.91 -0.27 12.15
CA VAL A 12 -3.44 -0.08 12.15
C VAL A 12 -2.81 -0.74 10.93
N TRP A 13 -3.23 -1.95 10.58
CA TRP A 13 -2.69 -2.68 9.43
C TRP A 13 -3.12 -2.05 8.10
N VAL A 14 -4.36 -1.57 8.01
CA VAL A 14 -4.83 -0.81 6.85
C VAL A 14 -3.98 0.44 6.68
N PHE A 15 -3.75 1.19 7.75
CA PHE A 15 -2.92 2.39 7.70
C PHE A 15 -1.48 2.08 7.24
N ILE A 16 -0.87 1.00 7.76
CA ILE A 16 0.45 0.53 7.32
C ILE A 16 0.44 0.17 5.84
N SER A 17 -0.58 -0.55 5.36
CA SER A 17 -0.69 -0.91 3.93
C SER A 17 -0.87 0.30 3.02
N LEU A 18 -1.63 1.32 3.45
CA LEU A 18 -1.76 2.58 2.71
C LEU A 18 -0.42 3.32 2.61
N LEU A 19 0.31 3.41 3.72
CA LEU A 19 1.66 3.98 3.72
C LEU A 19 2.62 3.19 2.82
N ALA A 20 2.52 1.86 2.81
CA ALA A 20 3.32 1.02 1.93
C ALA A 20 3.03 1.28 0.44
N GLY A 21 1.76 1.43 0.07
CA GLY A 21 1.37 1.77 -1.31
C GLY A 21 1.87 3.15 -1.74
N ILE A 22 1.75 4.17 -0.88
CA ILE A 22 2.27 5.52 -1.15
C ILE A 22 3.80 5.51 -1.23
N ALA A 23 4.48 4.78 -0.33
CA ALA A 23 5.94 4.66 -0.34
C ALA A 23 6.43 4.00 -1.64
N HIS A 24 5.72 2.97 -2.10
CA HIS A 24 6.02 2.32 -3.39
C HIS A 24 5.88 3.30 -4.57
N MET A 25 4.78 4.04 -4.64
CA MET A 25 4.61 5.07 -5.68
C MET A 25 5.67 6.17 -5.60
N ARG A 26 6.12 6.53 -4.39
CA ARG A 26 7.21 7.50 -4.23
C ARG A 26 8.54 6.97 -4.76
N ILE A 27 8.79 5.66 -4.65
CA ILE A 27 10.00 5.02 -5.20
C ILE A 27 9.94 5.06 -6.73
N ILE A 28 8.80 4.72 -7.33
CA ILE A 28 8.62 4.72 -8.80
C ILE A 28 8.69 6.14 -9.37
N LEU A 29 7.91 7.07 -8.81
CA LEU A 29 7.82 8.44 -9.31
C LEU A 29 9.09 9.28 -9.06
N GLY A 30 10.01 8.79 -8.22
CA GLY A 30 11.26 9.47 -7.92
C GLY A 30 11.11 10.81 -7.18
N PRO A 31 12.16 11.65 -7.13
CA PRO A 31 12.12 12.94 -6.45
C PRO A 31 11.16 13.91 -7.14
N LYS A 32 10.53 14.80 -6.35
CA LYS A 32 9.65 15.82 -6.90
C LYS A 32 10.47 16.77 -7.79
N PRO A 33 10.00 17.12 -9.00
CA PRO A 33 10.66 18.14 -9.81
C PRO A 33 10.78 19.48 -9.06
N LYS A 34 11.77 20.30 -9.43
CA LYS A 34 12.01 21.60 -8.79
C LYS A 34 10.75 22.47 -8.91
N PRO A 35 10.39 23.22 -7.83
CA PRO A 35 9.19 24.04 -7.82
C PRO A 35 9.25 25.04 -8.96
N SER A 36 8.20 25.02 -9.78
CA SER A 36 8.16 25.74 -11.03
C SER A 36 7.22 26.94 -10.92
N THR A 37 7.59 28.07 -11.52
CA THR A 37 6.82 29.32 -11.43
C THR A 37 5.73 29.36 -12.51
N GLY A 38 4.56 29.90 -12.18
CA GLY A 38 3.44 30.07 -13.13
C GLY A 38 2.68 28.77 -13.46
N PHE A 39 2.35 28.56 -14.73
CA PHE A 39 1.52 27.43 -15.24
C PHE A 39 2.09 26.05 -14.89
N LEU A 40 3.43 25.95 -14.77
CA LEU A 40 4.12 24.72 -14.38
C LEU A 40 3.82 24.28 -12.93
N LYS A 41 3.28 25.16 -12.07
CA LYS A 41 2.80 24.83 -10.72
C LYS A 41 1.63 23.82 -10.74
N MET A 42 0.89 23.71 -11.85
CA MET A 42 -0.13 22.66 -12.03
C MET A 42 0.50 21.27 -12.15
N PHE A 43 1.68 21.13 -12.77
CA PHE A 43 2.42 19.86 -12.82
C PHE A 43 2.91 19.43 -11.43
N ASP A 44 3.30 20.39 -10.58
CA ASP A 44 3.66 20.13 -9.18
C ASP A 44 2.47 19.57 -8.36
N TRP A 45 1.25 19.96 -8.72
CA TRP A 45 0.02 19.43 -8.11
C TRP A 45 -0.36 18.07 -8.69
N ALA A 46 -0.26 17.90 -10.01
CA ALA A 46 -0.50 16.63 -10.70
C ALA A 46 0.40 15.51 -10.15
N TYR A 47 1.68 15.79 -9.86
CA TYR A 47 2.58 14.85 -9.20
C TYR A 47 2.03 14.37 -7.85
N GLY A 48 1.59 15.30 -7.00
CA GLY A 48 1.05 14.98 -5.69
C GLY A 48 -0.26 14.19 -5.77
N VAL A 49 -1.13 14.56 -6.72
CA VAL A 49 -2.40 13.87 -6.98
C VAL A 49 -2.15 12.45 -7.48
N ALA A 50 -1.26 12.25 -8.45
CA ALA A 50 -0.90 10.93 -8.94
C ALA A 50 -0.31 10.04 -7.84
N LEU A 51 0.65 10.59 -7.06
CA LEU A 51 1.27 9.87 -5.95
C LEU A 51 0.26 9.42 -4.90
N LEU A 52 -0.66 10.31 -4.50
CA LEU A 52 -1.67 9.98 -3.50
C LEU A 52 -2.76 9.08 -4.07
N HIS A 53 -3.29 9.37 -5.25
CA HIS A 53 -4.39 8.60 -5.83
C HIS A 53 -3.97 7.16 -6.11
N VAL A 54 -2.90 6.97 -6.88
CA VAL A 54 -2.39 5.63 -7.22
C VAL A 54 -1.84 4.94 -5.97
N GLY A 55 -1.12 5.66 -5.10
CA GLY A 55 -0.60 5.09 -3.86
C GLY A 55 -1.69 4.60 -2.91
N LEU A 56 -2.80 5.33 -2.80
CA LEU A 56 -3.97 4.91 -2.01
C LEU A 56 -4.69 3.71 -2.65
N VAL A 57 -4.81 3.66 -3.99
CA VAL A 57 -5.40 2.52 -4.69
C VAL A 57 -4.57 1.25 -4.45
N ILE A 58 -3.26 1.30 -4.72
CA ILE A 58 -2.33 0.19 -4.46
C ILE A 58 -2.37 -0.22 -2.98
N GLY A 59 -2.29 0.76 -2.07
CA GLY A 59 -2.35 0.52 -0.63
C GLY A 59 -3.65 -0.14 -0.17
N SER A 60 -4.78 0.21 -0.79
CA SER A 60 -6.09 -0.38 -0.52
C SER A 60 -6.17 -1.83 -0.99
N ILE A 61 -5.59 -2.14 -2.16
CA ILE A 61 -5.49 -3.52 -2.68
C ILE A 61 -4.64 -4.37 -1.71
N ILE A 62 -3.49 -3.85 -1.28
CA ILE A 62 -2.62 -4.53 -0.29
C ILE A 62 -3.37 -4.77 1.02
N ALA A 63 -4.08 -3.76 1.52
CA ALA A 63 -4.87 -3.88 2.75
C ALA A 63 -5.95 -4.97 2.64
N PHE A 64 -6.68 -5.00 1.52
CA PHE A 64 -7.72 -5.98 1.26
C PHE A 64 -7.16 -7.40 1.23
N LEU A 65 -6.10 -7.64 0.46
CA LEU A 65 -5.42 -8.94 0.39
C LEU A 65 -4.87 -9.37 1.75
N PHE A 66 -4.25 -8.45 2.48
CA PHE A 66 -3.72 -8.71 3.82
C PHE A 66 -4.83 -9.14 4.79
N ILE A 67 -5.98 -8.45 4.79
CA ILE A 67 -7.11 -8.78 5.68
C ILE A 67 -7.61 -10.21 5.40
N ILE A 68 -7.73 -10.60 4.13
CA ILE A 68 -8.15 -11.95 3.76
C ILE A 68 -7.13 -12.98 4.28
N ILE A 69 -5.84 -12.78 3.98
CA ILE A 69 -4.77 -13.70 4.41
C ILE A 69 -4.70 -13.78 5.94
N ASP A 70 -4.82 -12.64 6.63
CA ASP A 70 -4.75 -12.64 8.09
C ASP A 70 -5.96 -13.31 8.73
N HIS A 71 -7.16 -13.02 8.24
CA HIS A 71 -8.38 -13.59 8.78
C HIS A 71 -8.45 -15.11 8.62
N PHE A 72 -8.11 -15.62 7.43
CA PHE A 72 -8.22 -17.06 7.14
C PHE A 72 -7.02 -17.86 7.64
N TYR A 73 -5.80 -17.30 7.56
CA TYR A 73 -4.56 -18.05 7.78
C TYR A 73 -3.73 -17.55 8.96
N LEU A 74 -3.23 -16.31 8.92
CA LEU A 74 -2.23 -15.85 9.90
C LEU A 74 -2.79 -15.80 11.32
N LYS A 75 -4.04 -15.36 11.50
CA LYS A 75 -4.67 -15.26 12.82
C LYS A 75 -4.74 -16.60 13.55
N LYS A 76 -5.02 -17.68 12.82
CA LYS A 76 -5.06 -19.05 13.39
C LYS A 76 -3.64 -19.58 13.62
N LYS A 77 -2.76 -19.42 12.63
CA LYS A 77 -1.39 -19.98 12.66
C LYS A 77 -0.47 -19.28 13.67
N LEU A 78 -0.68 -17.99 13.93
CA LEU A 78 0.18 -17.16 14.77
C LEU A 78 -0.39 -16.91 16.17
N ALA A 79 -1.43 -17.64 16.59
CA ALA A 79 -2.12 -17.40 17.86
C ALA A 79 -1.18 -17.44 19.09
N ALA A 80 -0.20 -18.35 19.09
CA ALA A 80 0.78 -18.53 20.17
C ALA A 80 2.19 -18.00 19.83
N ASN A 81 2.37 -17.33 18.68
CA ASN A 81 3.69 -16.91 18.23
C ASN A 81 4.03 -15.50 18.76
N ALA A 82 5.13 -15.35 19.49
CA ALA A 82 5.60 -14.06 20.01
C ALA A 82 5.89 -13.04 18.88
N ASN A 83 6.29 -13.51 17.70
CA ASN A 83 6.64 -12.69 16.55
C ASN A 83 5.46 -12.43 15.61
N ARG A 84 4.21 -12.65 16.05
CA ARG A 84 3.01 -12.52 15.20
C ARG A 84 2.93 -11.20 14.44
N SER A 85 3.32 -10.09 15.08
CA SER A 85 3.25 -8.75 14.49
C SER A 85 4.34 -8.54 13.43
N LEU A 86 5.55 -9.06 13.67
CA LEU A 86 6.65 -9.00 12.69
C LEU A 86 6.32 -9.82 11.45
N ILE A 87 5.74 -11.02 11.62
CA ILE A 87 5.33 -11.86 10.49
C ILE A 87 4.24 -11.18 9.66
N ARG A 88 3.26 -10.52 10.32
CA ARG A 88 2.24 -9.72 9.62
C ARG A 88 2.84 -8.56 8.83
N LEU A 89 3.81 -7.85 9.41
CA LEU A 89 4.54 -6.80 8.71
C LEU A 89 5.26 -7.34 7.47
N LEU A 90 5.97 -8.47 7.60
CA LEU A 90 6.63 -9.13 6.47
C LEU A 90 5.64 -9.51 5.36
N VAL A 91 4.46 -10.01 5.71
CA VAL A 91 3.42 -10.32 4.71
C VAL A 91 2.97 -9.06 3.97
N ILE A 92 2.75 -7.94 4.67
CA ILE A 92 2.40 -6.67 4.02
C ILE A 92 3.51 -6.21 3.08
N LEU A 93 4.78 -6.32 3.48
CA LEU A 93 5.92 -5.97 2.63
C LEU A 93 6.01 -6.84 1.38
N ILE A 94 5.79 -8.15 1.51
CA ILE A 94 5.75 -9.08 0.37
C ILE A 94 4.58 -8.73 -0.55
N LEU A 95 3.39 -8.46 -0.01
CA LEU A 95 2.24 -8.03 -0.80
C LEU A 95 2.48 -6.71 -1.51
N ALA A 96 3.11 -5.74 -0.84
CA ALA A 96 3.47 -4.46 -1.44
C ALA A 96 4.42 -4.63 -2.62
N LEU A 97 5.42 -5.52 -2.48
CA LEU A 97 6.34 -5.84 -3.56
C LEU A 97 5.62 -6.51 -4.74
N ILE A 98 4.75 -7.48 -4.48
CA ILE A 98 4.00 -8.19 -5.54
C ILE A 98 3.05 -7.22 -6.26
N VAL A 99 2.13 -6.57 -5.53
CA VAL A 99 1.12 -5.68 -6.12
C VAL A 99 1.77 -4.50 -6.81
N GLY A 100 2.78 -3.91 -6.17
CA GLY A 100 3.53 -2.79 -6.71
C GLY A 100 4.31 -3.13 -7.99
N THR A 101 4.92 -4.31 -8.05
CA THR A 101 5.61 -4.78 -9.26
C THR A 101 4.61 -5.10 -10.37
N THR A 102 3.48 -5.73 -10.05
CA THR A 102 2.42 -5.98 -11.03
C THR A 102 1.88 -4.68 -11.61
N HIS A 103 1.64 -3.66 -10.78
CA HIS A 103 1.23 -2.34 -11.24
C HIS A 103 2.25 -1.76 -12.23
N TYR A 104 3.52 -1.75 -11.86
CA TYR A 104 4.60 -1.25 -12.70
C TYR A 104 4.69 -1.98 -14.05
N ILE A 105 4.56 -3.31 -14.06
CA ILE A 105 4.59 -4.09 -15.31
C ILE A 105 3.37 -3.74 -16.19
N CYS A 106 2.18 -3.64 -15.59
CA CYS A 106 0.97 -3.30 -16.35
C CYS A 106 1.04 -1.92 -17.01
N GLU A 107 1.62 -0.94 -16.31
CA GLU A 107 1.81 0.43 -16.80
C GLU A 107 2.94 0.50 -17.84
N GLU A 108 4.15 0.05 -17.51
CA GLU A 108 5.34 0.29 -18.33
C GLU A 108 5.59 -0.75 -19.43
N VAL A 109 5.12 -1.99 -19.27
CA VAL A 109 5.43 -3.09 -20.22
C VAL A 109 4.26 -3.38 -21.15
N ILE A 110 3.04 -3.35 -20.62
CA ILE A 110 1.85 -3.79 -21.37
C ILE A 110 1.03 -2.59 -21.88
N ASP A 111 1.27 -1.37 -21.38
CA ASP A 111 0.59 -0.15 -21.79
C ASP A 111 -0.95 -0.30 -21.73
N ILE A 112 -1.44 -0.99 -20.70
CA ILE A 112 -2.88 -1.26 -20.49
C ILE A 112 -3.56 -0.12 -19.74
N ILE A 113 -2.79 0.71 -19.02
CA ILE A 113 -3.27 1.75 -18.10
C ILE A 113 -2.58 3.08 -18.42
#